data_AF-A0A2I0VEK3-F1
#
_entry.id   AF-A0A2I0VEK3-F1
#
_cell.length_a   1.000
_cell.length_b   1.000
_cell.length_c   1.000
_cell.angle_alpha   90.00
_cell.angle_beta   90.00
_cell.angle_gamma   90.00
#
_symmetry.space_group_name_H-M   'P 1'
#
loop_
_entity.id
_entity.type
_entity.pdbx_description
1 polymer ?
#
loop_
_entity_poly.entity_id
_entity_poly.type
_entity_poly.pdbx_seq_one_letter_code
_entity_poly.pdbx_strand_id
1 'polypeptide(L)'
;MRGIALALGGPSDAFDGEIAGDSFWAMRLIGYPGSYDATSLLTLINQDDNVDALQVRNKSGEWIWVVPIPGTFVCNIGDMLKPNYNTTVEPLEFCKLKTGGVGSFQGVIYGKHLVHKVKANFGL
;
A
#
# COMPACT_ATOMS: atom_id res chain seq x y z
N MET A 1 5.16 -8.70 12.08
CA MET A 1 6.09 -8.08 11.09
C MET A 1 7.58 -8.31 11.38
N ARG A 2 7.95 -9.08 12.42
CA ARG A 2 9.36 -9.23 12.86
C ARG A 2 10.32 -9.80 11.81
N GLY A 3 9.89 -10.75 10.99
CA GLY A 3 10.72 -11.29 9.90
C GLY A 3 11.08 -10.23 8.85
N ILE A 4 10.15 -9.33 8.53
CA ILE A 4 10.40 -8.20 7.62
C ILE A 4 11.36 -7.19 8.27
N ALA A 5 11.23 -6.93 9.57
CA ALA A 5 12.14 -6.03 10.29
C ALA A 5 13.60 -6.50 10.21
N LEU A 6 13.82 -7.80 10.47
CA LEU A 6 15.15 -8.42 10.39
C LEU A 6 15.69 -8.42 8.96
N ALA A 7 14.85 -8.72 7.95
CA ALA A 7 15.26 -8.71 6.54
C ALA A 7 15.68 -7.31 6.06
N LEU A 8 15.15 -6.25 6.67
CA LEU A 8 15.53 -4.87 6.41
C LEU A 8 16.74 -4.40 7.24
N GLY A 9 17.33 -5.28 8.08
CA GLY A 9 18.46 -4.96 8.94
C GLY A 9 18.11 -4.18 10.21
N GLY A 10 16.82 -4.09 10.54
CA GLY A 10 16.33 -3.46 11.77
C GLY A 10 16.23 -4.43 12.96
N PRO A 11 15.96 -3.92 14.17
CA PRO A 11 15.66 -4.77 15.32
C PRO A 11 14.35 -5.53 15.10
N SER A 12 14.22 -6.73 15.65
CA SER A 12 13.07 -7.61 15.36
C SER A 12 11.71 -7.03 15.74
N ASP A 13 11.66 -6.11 16.69
CA ASP A 13 10.49 -5.43 17.22
C ASP A 13 10.23 -4.06 16.55
N ALA A 14 10.97 -3.69 15.49
CA ALA A 14 10.89 -2.38 14.84
C ALA A 14 9.47 -1.98 14.36
N PHE A 15 8.59 -2.96 14.14
CA PHE A 15 7.21 -2.74 13.70
C PHE A 15 6.18 -2.97 14.80
N ASP A 16 6.58 -3.35 16.01
CA ASP A 16 5.65 -3.56 17.13
C ASP A 16 5.09 -2.19 17.62
N GLY A 17 4.05 -2.19 18.46
CA GLY A 17 3.44 -0.95 18.99
C GLY A 17 2.61 -0.17 17.97
N GLU A 18 2.87 1.12 17.79
CA GLU A 18 2.01 2.02 16.98
C GLU A 18 2.11 1.80 15.46
N ILE A 19 3.11 1.04 14.97
CA ILE A 19 3.29 0.82 13.53
C ILE A 19 2.45 -0.36 13.05
N ALA A 20 2.66 -1.55 13.62
CA ALA A 20 1.90 -2.76 13.28
C ALA A 20 1.30 -3.49 14.49
N GLY A 21 1.52 -3.01 15.72
CA GLY A 21 0.99 -3.64 16.93
C GLY A 21 -0.51 -3.45 17.12
N ASP A 22 -1.03 -2.25 16.86
CA ASP A 22 -2.47 -1.96 16.82
C ASP A 22 -2.93 -1.70 15.37
N SER A 23 -2.83 -2.74 14.55
CA SER A 23 -3.10 -2.63 13.12
C SER A 23 -4.60 -2.64 12.81
N PHE A 24 -5.02 -1.79 11.88
CA PHE A 24 -6.32 -1.90 11.23
C PHE A 24 -6.29 -3.04 10.19
N TRP A 25 -6.99 -4.13 10.47
CA TRP A 25 -7.10 -5.28 9.56
C TRP A 25 -8.38 -5.21 8.75
N ALA A 26 -8.25 -5.27 7.43
CA ALA A 26 -9.38 -5.37 6.52
C ALA A 26 -9.25 -6.60 5.62
N MET A 27 -10.32 -7.39 5.53
CA MET A 27 -10.45 -8.48 4.57
C MET A 27 -11.37 -8.06 3.45
N ARG A 28 -11.00 -8.37 2.20
CA ARG A 28 -11.84 -8.18 1.03
C ARG A 28 -12.04 -9.52 0.33
N LEU A 29 -13.29 -9.89 0.09
CA LEU A 29 -13.65 -10.99 -0.81
C LEU A 29 -13.94 -10.39 -2.17
N ILE A 30 -13.15 -10.78 -3.17
CA ILE A 30 -13.16 -10.16 -4.51
C ILE A 30 -13.63 -11.20 -5.53
N GLY A 31 -14.67 -10.84 -6.29
CA GLY A 31 -15.09 -11.55 -7.50
C GLY A 31 -14.88 -10.67 -8.73
N TYR A 32 -14.35 -11.23 -9.80
CA TYR A 32 -14.06 -10.50 -11.03
C TYR A 32 -15.23 -10.58 -12.04
N PRO A 33 -15.40 -9.57 -12.92
CA PRO A 33 -14.50 -8.43 -13.14
C PRO A 33 -14.69 -7.28 -12.13
N GLY A 34 -13.56 -6.73 -11.65
CA GLY A 34 -13.52 -5.56 -10.77
C GLY A 34 -12.08 -5.05 -10.61
N SER A 35 -11.92 -3.74 -10.41
CA SER A 35 -10.62 -3.11 -10.15
C SER A 35 -10.57 -2.65 -8.69
N TYR A 36 -9.48 -3.00 -8.00
CA TYR A 36 -9.34 -2.74 -6.57
C TYR A 36 -7.96 -2.17 -6.29
N ASP A 37 -7.94 -0.97 -5.70
CA ASP A 37 -6.74 -0.40 -5.10
C ASP A 37 -6.81 -0.62 -3.58
N ALA A 38 -5.67 -0.97 -2.99
CA ALA A 38 -5.54 -1.25 -1.57
C ALA A 38 -4.28 -0.56 -1.02
N THR A 39 -4.49 0.35 -0.09
CA THR A 39 -3.42 0.99 0.69
C THR A 39 -3.28 0.25 2.02
N SER A 40 -2.11 -0.35 2.27
CA SER A 40 -1.81 -1.14 3.46
C SER A 40 -0.32 -1.07 3.80
N LEU A 41 0.08 -1.67 4.92
CA LEU A 41 1.49 -1.99 5.23
C LEU A 41 1.92 -3.31 4.55
N LEU A 42 1.07 -4.32 4.64
CA LEU A 42 1.28 -5.66 4.08
C LEU A 42 -0.07 -6.17 3.57
N THR A 43 -0.08 -6.83 2.42
CA THR A 43 -1.26 -7.52 1.89
C THR A 43 -0.91 -8.99 1.68
N LEU A 44 -1.76 -9.87 2.20
CA LEU A 44 -1.73 -11.30 1.92
C LEU A 44 -2.94 -11.62 1.02
N ILE A 45 -2.69 -12.24 -0.13
CA ILE A 45 -3.72 -12.59 -1.09
C ILE A 45 -3.75 -14.11 -1.22
N ASN A 46 -4.93 -14.68 -0.93
CA ASN A 46 -5.26 -16.04 -1.30
C ASN A 46 -5.88 -16.01 -2.70
N GLN A 47 -5.34 -16.79 -3.62
CA GLN A 47 -5.80 -16.84 -5.00
C GLN A 47 -6.52 -18.17 -5.25
N ASP A 48 -7.39 -18.20 -6.26
CA ASP A 48 -7.86 -19.46 -6.81
C ASP A 48 -6.68 -20.17 -7.50
N ASP A 49 -6.52 -21.46 -7.25
CA ASP A 49 -5.42 -22.27 -7.75
C ASP A 49 -5.36 -22.36 -9.28
N ASN A 50 -6.50 -22.14 -9.96
CA ASN A 50 -6.62 -22.35 -11.41
C ASN A 50 -6.92 -21.08 -12.20
N VAL A 51 -6.79 -19.90 -11.58
CA VAL A 51 -7.10 -18.62 -12.23
C VAL A 51 -5.92 -17.66 -12.16
N ASP A 52 -5.33 -17.38 -13.32
CA ASP A 52 -4.31 -16.35 -13.49
C ASP A 52 -4.93 -14.95 -13.47
N ALA A 53 -5.26 -14.46 -12.28
CA ALA A 53 -5.93 -13.17 -12.08
C ALA A 53 -4.98 -12.00 -11.76
N LEU A 54 -3.74 -12.28 -11.35
CA LEU A 54 -2.82 -11.27 -10.83
C LEU A 54 -1.60 -11.08 -11.72
N GLN A 55 -1.23 -9.83 -11.92
CA GLN A 55 0.05 -9.42 -12.52
C GLN A 55 0.74 -8.39 -11.63
N VAL A 56 2.07 -8.41 -11.66
CA VAL A 56 2.92 -7.41 -11.02
C VAL A 56 3.74 -6.69 -12.08
N ARG A 57 3.91 -5.38 -11.94
CA ARG A 57 4.76 -4.59 -12.82
C ARG A 57 6.18 -4.53 -12.26
N ASN A 58 7.17 -5.00 -13.02
CA ASN A 58 8.58 -4.95 -12.61
C ASN A 58 9.15 -3.52 -12.75
N LYS A 59 10.42 -3.33 -12.33
CA LYS A 59 11.11 -2.03 -12.41
C LYS A 59 11.33 -1.53 -13.86
N SER A 60 11.39 -2.45 -14.82
CA SER A 60 11.48 -2.14 -16.26
C SER A 60 10.13 -1.72 -16.85
N GLY A 61 9.05 -1.81 -16.06
CA GLY A 61 7.71 -1.45 -16.48
C GLY A 61 6.92 -2.57 -17.16
N GLU A 62 7.44 -3.79 -17.17
CA GLU A 62 6.81 -4.97 -17.78
C GLU A 62 5.86 -5.64 -16.79
N TRP A 63 4.73 -6.15 -17.29
CA TRP A 63 3.78 -6.92 -16.49
C TRP A 63 4.15 -8.40 -16.49
N ILE A 64 4.30 -8.97 -15.30
CA ILE A 64 4.66 -10.37 -15.05
C ILE A 64 3.48 -11.03 -14.33
N TRP A 65 3.08 -12.21 -14.78
CA TRP A 65 2.05 -13.01 -14.13
C TRP A 65 2.50 -13.52 -12.76
N VAL A 66 1.61 -13.43 -11.78
CA VAL A 66 1.77 -14.08 -10.48
C VAL A 66 1.06 -15.42 -10.55
N VAL A 67 1.81 -16.44 -10.97
CA VAL A 67 1.31 -17.81 -11.15
C VAL A 67 0.84 -18.35 -9.80
N PRO A 68 -0.43 -18.81 -9.68
CA PRO A 68 -0.92 -19.43 -8.44
C PRO A 68 -0.09 -20.64 -8.03
N ILE A 69 0.28 -20.72 -6.75
CA ILE A 69 0.96 -21.88 -6.17
C ILE A 69 0.06 -22.44 -5.05
N PRO A 70 -0.45 -23.68 -5.17
CA PRO A 70 -1.35 -24.26 -4.19
C PRO A 70 -0.79 -24.24 -2.76
N GLY A 71 -1.64 -23.86 -1.80
CA GLY A 71 -1.30 -23.78 -0.38
C GLY A 71 -0.42 -22.58 0.01
N THR A 72 -0.28 -21.57 -0.86
CA THR A 72 0.50 -20.36 -0.58
C THR A 72 -0.34 -19.10 -0.62
N PHE A 73 0.19 -18.02 -0.05
CA PHE A 73 -0.34 -16.67 -0.21
C PHE A 73 0.65 -15.83 -1.00
N VAL A 74 0.14 -14.96 -1.87
CA VAL A 74 0.94 -13.85 -2.38
C VAL A 74 1.08 -12.81 -1.28
N CYS A 75 2.32 -12.44 -0.99
CA CYS A 75 2.65 -11.43 -0.01
C CYS A 75 3.15 -10.17 -0.75
N ASN A 76 2.46 -9.06 -0.58
CA ASN A 76 2.84 -7.77 -1.17
C ASN A 76 3.12 -6.73 -0.08
N ILE A 77 4.19 -5.96 -0.26
CA ILE A 77 4.50 -4.81 0.58
C ILE A 77 3.65 -3.62 0.11
N GLY A 78 2.89 -3.04 1.03
CA GLY A 78 2.01 -1.92 0.72
C GLY A 78 2.70 -0.56 0.83
N ASP A 79 2.00 0.47 0.35
CA ASP A 79 2.51 1.85 0.29
C ASP A 79 2.89 2.43 1.66
N MET A 80 2.25 1.96 2.74
CA MET A 80 2.54 2.47 4.08
C MET A 80 3.91 2.02 4.61
N LEU A 81 4.52 0.98 4.03
CA LEU A 81 5.86 0.52 4.40
C LEU A 81 6.97 1.23 3.60
N LYS A 82 6.61 2.11 2.65
CA LYS A 82 7.60 2.81 1.83
C LYS A 82 8.42 3.78 2.69
N PRO A 83 9.73 3.92 2.41
CA PRO A 83 10.51 5.02 2.98
C PRO A 83 9.84 6.34 2.63
N ASN A 84 9.89 7.32 3.53
CA ASN A 84 9.22 8.65 3.44
C ASN A 84 7.78 8.73 3.98
N TYR A 85 7.33 7.78 4.82
CA TYR A 85 6.03 7.87 5.50
C TYR A 85 5.81 9.22 6.23
N ASN A 86 6.87 9.78 6.82
CA ASN A 86 6.82 11.05 7.55
C ASN A 86 7.14 12.29 6.69
N THR A 87 7.38 12.12 5.39
CA THR A 87 7.72 13.24 4.50
C THR A 87 6.49 14.10 4.21
N THR A 88 6.70 15.41 4.15
CA THR A 88 5.69 16.36 3.65
C THR A 88 5.60 16.25 2.13
N VAL A 89 4.39 15.98 1.63
CA VAL A 89 4.08 15.99 0.20
C VAL A 89 3.36 17.29 -0.11
N GLU A 90 3.84 17.98 -1.14
CA GLU A 90 3.25 19.21 -1.64
C GLU A 90 2.73 19.05 -3.08
N PRO A 91 1.71 19.83 -3.48
CA PRO A 91 1.30 19.88 -4.87
C PRO A 91 2.47 20.26 -5.78
N LEU A 92 2.61 19.58 -6.92
CA LEU A 92 3.59 19.93 -7.93
C LEU A 92 3.38 21.38 -8.41
N GLU A 93 4.46 22.11 -8.65
CA GLU A 93 4.40 23.51 -9.13
C GLU A 93 3.54 23.67 -10.38
N PHE A 94 3.62 22.71 -11.31
CA PHE A 94 2.76 22.67 -12.50
C PHE A 94 1.26 22.65 -12.15
N CYS A 95 0.86 21.95 -11.08
CA CYS A 95 -0.53 21.94 -10.63
C CYS A 95 -0.93 23.29 -10.02
N LYS A 96 -0.04 23.91 -9.23
CA LYS A 96 -0.27 25.26 -8.66
C LYS A 96 -0.45 26.31 -9.76
N LEU A 97 0.36 26.23 -10.82
CA LEU A 97 0.26 27.14 -11.98
C LEU A 97 -1.07 26.98 -12.72
N LYS A 98 -1.57 25.74 -12.86
CA LYS A 98 -2.88 25.47 -13.49
C LYS A 98 -4.07 25.98 -12.69
N THR A 99 -3.96 26.11 -11.37
CA THR A 99 -5.03 26.63 -10.49
C THR A 99 -4.91 28.13 -10.24
N GLY A 100 -4.11 28.86 -11.04
CA GLY A 100 -3.93 30.30 -10.87
C GLY A 100 -3.09 30.69 -9.65
N GLY A 101 -2.21 29.80 -9.19
CA GLY A 101 -1.29 30.06 -8.07
C GLY A 101 -1.93 29.88 -6.68
N VAL A 102 -3.25 29.67 -6.60
CA VAL A 102 -3.93 29.39 -5.34
C VAL A 102 -3.76 27.91 -5.02
N GLY A 103 -2.86 27.61 -4.07
CA GLY A 103 -2.75 26.28 -3.50
C GLY A 103 -4.03 25.94 -2.74
N SER A 104 -4.89 25.12 -3.31
CA SER A 104 -6.15 24.70 -2.67
C SER A 104 -5.90 23.78 -1.46
N PHE A 105 -4.69 23.22 -1.36
CA PHE A 105 -4.29 22.26 -0.35
C PHE A 105 -2.90 22.61 0.20
N GLN A 106 -2.77 22.67 1.52
CA GLN A 106 -1.47 22.76 2.20
C GLN A 106 -0.69 21.45 2.07
N GLY A 107 0.63 21.52 2.22
CA GLY A 107 1.47 20.31 2.31
C GLY A 107 0.97 19.37 3.41
N VAL A 108 0.87 18.08 3.10
CA VAL A 108 0.39 17.05 4.03
C VAL A 108 1.47 16.01 4.29
N ILE A 109 1.54 15.51 5.52
CA ILE A 109 2.41 14.38 5.85
C ILE A 109 1.88 13.15 5.08
N TYR A 110 2.74 12.49 4.30
CA TYR A 110 2.37 11.37 3.43
C TYR A 110 1.59 10.28 4.20
N GLY A 111 2.07 9.90 5.38
CA GLY A 111 1.40 8.92 6.23
C GLY A 111 -0.01 9.34 6.66
N LYS A 112 -0.21 10.62 7.02
CA LYS A 112 -1.56 11.13 7.33
C LYS A 112 -2.48 11.06 6.12
N HIS A 113 -1.96 11.34 4.92
CA HIS A 113 -2.72 11.19 3.69
C HIS A 113 -3.12 9.73 3.42
N LEU A 114 -2.19 8.78 3.59
CA LEU A 114 -2.49 7.35 3.44
C LEU A 114 -3.53 6.87 4.45
N VAL A 115 -3.43 7.27 5.72
CA VAL A 115 -4.42 6.94 6.76
C VAL A 115 -5.78 7.52 6.41
N HIS A 116 -5.85 8.77 5.94
CA HIS A 116 -7.10 9.38 5.50
C HIS A 116 -7.72 8.62 4.31
N LYS A 117 -6.92 8.22 3.31
CA LYS A 117 -7.38 7.41 2.17
C LYS A 117 -7.98 6.08 2.64
N VAL A 118 -7.34 5.40 3.60
CA VAL A 118 -7.88 4.17 4.20
C VAL A 118 -9.21 4.45 4.88
N LYS A 119 -9.29 5.44 5.77
CA LYS A 119 -10.52 5.79 6.48
C LYS A 119 -11.67 6.15 5.54
N ALA A 120 -11.41 6.96 4.51
CA ALA A 120 -12.41 7.33 3.51
C ALA A 120 -12.96 6.12 2.74
N ASN A 121 -12.12 5.12 2.43
CA ASN A 121 -12.56 3.89 1.77
C ASN A 121 -13.49 3.03 2.64
N PHE A 122 -13.46 3.19 3.97
CA PHE A 122 -14.26 2.41 4.92
C PHE A 122 -15.32 3.24 5.65
N GLY A 123 -15.45 4.54 5.34
CA GLY A 123 -16.40 5.45 6.00
C GLY A 123 -16.10 5.71 7.49
N LEU A 124 -14.83 5.68 7.88
CA LEU A 124 -14.34 5.87 9.26
C LEU A 124 -13.79 7.29 9.53
#